data_AF-A0A3D0G6W9-F1
#
_entry.id   AF-A0A3D0G6W9-F1
#
_cell.length_a   1.000
_cell.length_b   1.000
_cell.length_c   1.000
_cell.angle_alpha   90.00
_cell.angle_beta   90.00
_cell.angle_gamma   90.00
#
_symmetry.space_group_name_H-M   'P 1'
#
loop_
_entity.id
_entity.type
_entity.pdbx_description
1 polymer ?
#
loop_
_entity_poly.entity_id
_entity_poly.type
_entity_poly.pdbx_seq_one_letter_code
_entity_poly.pdbx_strand_id
1 'polypeptide(L)'
;MSDKKTALVISAHSADFVWRAGGAIAKHAKLGYDVTVVCLSYGERGESAKLWKQDGMTMDKVKTERRKEAENAAKELGVHDIQFFDMGDYPLEFTREYKDKMVDVIRKVQPKFMFSHSKWDPYNTD
;
A
#
# COMPACT_ATOMS: atom_id res chain seq x y z
N MET A 1 17.13 6.27 -20.82
CA MET A 1 16.18 6.04 -19.71
C MET A 1 15.48 7.36 -19.42
N SER A 2 14.22 7.33 -18.99
CA SER A 2 13.49 8.55 -18.66
C SER A 2 14.14 9.32 -17.50
N ASP A 3 14.26 10.64 -17.64
CA ASP A 3 14.69 11.57 -16.57
C ASP A 3 13.61 11.79 -15.51
N LYS A 4 12.42 11.19 -15.70
CA LYS A 4 11.32 11.28 -14.75
C LYS A 4 11.72 10.67 -13.41
N LYS A 5 11.53 11.46 -12.35
CA LYS A 5 11.76 11.05 -10.96
C LYS A 5 10.53 10.25 -10.51
N THR A 6 10.69 8.95 -10.35
CA THR A 6 9.60 8.06 -9.90
C THR A 6 10.07 7.22 -8.72
N ALA A 7 9.13 6.85 -7.85
CA ALA A 7 9.38 6.00 -6.70
C ALA A 7 8.18 5.06 -6.48
N LEU A 8 8.42 3.92 -5.86
CA LEU A 8 7.37 2.94 -5.56
C LEU A 8 7.41 2.55 -4.07
N VAL A 9 6.25 2.58 -3.42
CA VAL A 9 6.06 2.06 -2.07
C VAL A 9 5.15 0.85 -2.14
N ILE A 10 5.62 -0.29 -1.65
CA ILE A 10 4.87 -1.55 -1.59
C ILE A 10 4.47 -1.77 -0.13
N SER A 11 3.16 -1.67 0.12
CA SER A 11 2.52 -1.66 1.43
C SER A 11 1.73 -2.97 1.58
N ALA A 12 2.03 -3.80 2.59
CA ALA A 12 1.27 -5.04 2.82
C ALA A 12 -0.19 -4.73 3.12
N HIS A 13 -0.44 -3.84 4.08
CA HIS A 13 -1.78 -3.35 4.45
C HIS A 13 -1.93 -1.87 4.08
N SER A 14 -3.17 -1.40 3.95
CA SER A 14 -3.45 -0.05 3.43
C SER A 14 -3.06 1.08 4.38
N ALA A 15 -2.73 0.79 5.65
CA ALA A 15 -2.26 1.77 6.62
C ALA A 15 -0.73 1.86 6.71
N ASP A 16 0.00 0.83 6.28
CA ASP A 16 1.44 0.71 6.53
C ASP A 16 2.25 1.85 5.91
N PHE A 17 1.96 2.23 4.66
CA PHE A 17 2.68 3.31 3.99
C PHE A 17 2.53 4.64 4.75
N VAL A 18 1.41 4.85 5.45
CA VAL A 18 1.18 6.05 6.26
C VAL A 18 2.14 6.07 7.44
N TRP A 19 2.17 4.98 8.22
CA TRP A 19 2.99 4.88 9.43
C TRP A 19 4.48 4.85 9.14
N ARG A 20 4.88 4.10 8.11
CA ARG A 20 6.27 3.69 7.90
C ARG A 20 6.96 4.53 6.84
N ALA A 21 6.21 5.06 5.87
CA ALA A 21 6.75 5.77 4.72
C ALA A 21 6.17 7.17 4.50
N GLY A 22 5.19 7.63 5.29
CA GLY A 22 4.48 8.88 5.03
C GLY A 22 5.40 10.10 4.91
N GLY A 23 6.36 10.26 5.83
CA GLY A 23 7.34 11.34 5.76
C GLY A 23 8.26 11.26 4.53
N ALA A 24 8.64 10.04 4.12
CA ALA A 24 9.45 9.84 2.92
C ALA A 24 8.65 10.16 1.66
N ILE A 25 7.40 9.72 1.57
CA ILE A 25 6.50 10.01 0.45
C ILE A 25 6.34 11.52 0.29
N ALA A 26 5.90 12.23 1.33
CA ALA A 26 5.66 13.66 1.28
C ALA A 26 6.93 14.46 0.93
N LYS A 27 8.09 14.05 1.45
CA LYS A 27 9.37 14.67 1.10
C LYS A 27 9.71 14.50 -0.38
N HIS A 28 9.57 13.28 -0.92
CA HIS A 28 9.94 13.03 -2.32
C HIS A 28 8.92 13.61 -3.30
N ALA A 29 7.64 13.61 -2.97
CA ALA A 29 6.61 14.34 -3.72
C ALA A 29 6.99 15.82 -3.87
N LYS A 30 7.39 16.49 -2.77
CA LYS A 30 7.88 17.89 -2.80
C LYS A 30 9.15 18.09 -3.64
N LEU A 31 9.97 17.04 -3.82
CA LEU A 31 11.16 17.05 -4.68
C LEU A 31 10.86 16.73 -6.15
N GLY A 32 9.57 16.60 -6.50
CA GLY A 32 9.09 16.32 -7.85
C GLY A 32 9.16 14.84 -8.23
N TYR A 33 9.15 13.92 -7.26
CA TYR A 33 8.97 12.49 -7.56
C TYR A 33 7.49 12.16 -7.71
N ASP A 34 7.15 11.44 -8.77
CA ASP A 34 5.89 10.71 -8.87
C ASP A 34 6.01 9.45 -8.02
N VAL A 35 5.49 9.54 -6.79
CA VAL A 35 5.48 8.42 -5.85
C VAL A 35 4.20 7.60 -6.08
N THR A 36 4.36 6.34 -6.47
CA THR A 36 3.28 5.36 -6.55
C THR A 36 3.24 4.52 -5.28
N VAL A 37 2.06 4.28 -4.73
CA VAL A 37 1.82 3.37 -3.61
C VAL A 37 1.00 2.17 -4.10
N VAL A 38 1.43 0.96 -3.78
CA VAL A 38 0.66 -0.27 -3.99
C VAL A 38 0.35 -0.88 -2.64
N CYS A 39 -0.92 -0.94 -2.29
CA CYS A 39 -1.44 -1.67 -1.14
C CYS A 39 -1.81 -3.08 -1.59
N LEU A 40 -1.16 -4.11 -1.03
CA LEU A 40 -1.40 -5.50 -1.38
C LEU A 40 -2.75 -5.97 -0.83
N SER A 41 -3.08 -5.57 0.39
CA SER A 41 -4.35 -5.81 1.07
C SER A 41 -4.86 -4.53 1.76
N TYR A 42 -6.01 -4.61 2.41
CA TYR A 42 -6.56 -3.51 3.22
C TYR A 42 -6.25 -3.65 4.72
N GLY A 43 -5.59 -4.73 5.17
CA GLY A 43 -5.51 -5.04 6.60
C GLY A 43 -6.90 -5.29 7.19
N GLU A 44 -7.77 -5.86 6.38
CA GLU A 44 -9.18 -5.98 6.68
C GLU A 44 -9.49 -7.02 7.75
N ARG A 45 -8.61 -8.01 7.99
CA ARG A 45 -8.78 -9.04 9.04
C ARG A 45 -7.95 -8.72 10.28
N GLY A 46 -6.66 -8.45 10.11
CA GLY A 46 -5.72 -8.30 11.22
C GLY A 46 -5.59 -6.89 11.78
N GLU A 47 -5.71 -5.85 10.95
CA GLU A 47 -5.42 -4.47 11.33
C GLU A 47 -6.66 -3.56 11.46
N SER A 48 -7.85 -4.15 11.42
CA SER A 48 -9.14 -3.43 11.46
C SER A 48 -9.98 -3.71 12.70
N ALA A 49 -9.36 -4.09 13.82
CA ALA A 49 -10.03 -4.54 15.05
C ALA A 49 -11.13 -3.60 15.58
N LYS A 50 -10.98 -2.27 15.45
CA LYS A 50 -12.01 -1.31 15.88
C LYS A 50 -13.25 -1.32 14.99
N LEU A 51 -13.11 -1.57 13.68
CA LEU A 51 -14.26 -1.69 12.78
C LEU A 51 -15.03 -2.98 13.06
N TRP A 52 -14.33 -4.08 13.30
CA TRP A 52 -14.95 -5.37 13.61
C TRP A 52 -15.80 -5.39 14.87
N LYS A 53 -15.59 -4.44 15.78
CA LYS A 53 -16.43 -4.27 16.99
C LYS A 53 -17.78 -3.59 16.72
N GLN A 54 -18.01 -3.10 15.50
CA GLN A 54 -19.27 -2.43 15.15
C GLN A 54 -20.29 -3.47 14.67
N ASP A 55 -21.54 -3.32 15.10
CA ASP A 55 -22.62 -4.22 14.71
C ASP A 55 -22.87 -4.20 13.19
N GLY A 56 -23.03 -5.39 12.62
CA GLY A 56 -23.27 -5.55 11.18
C GLY A 56 -22.05 -5.22 10.30
N MET A 57 -20.83 -5.23 10.86
CA MET A 57 -19.61 -5.10 10.08
C MET A 57 -19.40 -6.31 9.16
N THR A 58 -18.95 -6.06 7.94
CA THR A 58 -18.64 -7.07 6.93
C THR A 58 -17.27 -6.78 6.32
N MET A 59 -16.68 -7.79 5.68
CA MET A 59 -15.41 -7.65 4.96
C MET A 59 -15.44 -6.46 3.99
N ASP A 60 -16.49 -6.36 3.17
CA ASP A 60 -16.62 -5.28 2.18
C ASP A 60 -16.70 -3.90 2.82
N LYS A 61 -17.39 -3.76 3.96
CA LYS A 61 -17.45 -2.50 4.70
C LYS A 61 -16.08 -2.12 5.25
N VAL A 62 -15.35 -3.08 5.82
CA VAL A 62 -13.97 -2.84 6.30
C VAL A 62 -13.07 -2.39 5.16
N LYS A 63 -13.06 -3.11 4.03
CA LYS A 63 -12.27 -2.75 2.85
C LYS A 63 -12.64 -1.36 2.33
N THR A 64 -13.93 -1.03 2.29
CA THR A 64 -14.42 0.28 1.84
C THR A 64 -13.90 1.42 2.72
N GLU A 65 -13.99 1.28 4.04
CA GLU A 65 -13.48 2.29 4.97
C GLU A 65 -11.94 2.40 4.92
N ARG A 66 -11.23 1.26 4.89
CA ARG A 66 -9.77 1.23 4.76
C ARG A 66 -9.27 1.85 3.46
N ARG A 67 -9.98 1.60 2.35
CA ARG A 67 -9.70 2.23 1.06
C ARG A 67 -9.84 3.73 1.13
N LYS A 68 -10.95 4.23 1.67
CA LYS A 68 -11.24 5.66 1.82
C LYS A 68 -10.18 6.35 2.66
N GLU A 69 -9.75 5.75 3.76
CA GLU A 69 -8.68 6.27 4.61
C GLU A 69 -7.34 6.33 3.86
N ALA A 70 -6.97 5.26 3.17
CA ALA A 70 -5.74 5.18 2.39
C ALA A 70 -5.72 6.20 1.25
N GLU A 71 -6.82 6.37 0.51
CA GLU A 71 -6.94 7.38 -0.55
C GLU A 71 -6.84 8.81 0.00
N ASN A 72 -7.45 9.09 1.16
CA ASN A 72 -7.33 10.40 1.82
C ASN A 72 -5.89 10.67 2.29
N ALA A 73 -5.22 9.69 2.89
CA ALA A 73 -3.83 9.80 3.29
C ALA A 73 -2.89 9.99 2.08
N ALA A 74 -3.11 9.22 1.01
CA ALA A 74 -2.35 9.32 -0.23
C ALA A 74 -2.46 10.73 -0.82
N LYS A 75 -3.67 11.30 -0.87
CA LYS A 75 -3.92 12.67 -1.31
C LYS A 75 -3.15 13.69 -0.47
N GLU A 76 -3.21 13.59 0.85
CA GLU A 76 -2.54 14.53 1.75
C GLU A 76 -1.00 14.45 1.64
N LEU A 77 -0.46 13.25 1.40
CA LEU A 77 0.97 13.02 1.26
C LEU A 77 1.51 13.37 -0.14
N GLY A 78 0.64 13.74 -1.10
CA GLY A 78 1.04 14.03 -2.48
C GLY A 78 1.44 12.79 -3.28
N VAL A 79 0.84 11.63 -2.98
CA VAL A 79 1.00 10.41 -3.79
C VAL A 79 0.46 10.66 -5.21
N HIS A 80 1.25 10.30 -6.22
CA HIS A 80 0.87 10.45 -7.63
C HIS A 80 -0.17 9.40 -8.05
N ASP A 81 -0.02 8.17 -7.57
CA ASP A 81 -0.91 7.05 -7.90
C ASP A 81 -0.98 6.06 -6.72
N ILE A 82 -2.19 5.63 -6.34
CA ILE A 82 -2.39 4.59 -5.32
C ILE A 82 -3.20 3.45 -5.92
N GLN A 83 -2.70 2.22 -5.75
CA GLN A 83 -3.30 1.01 -6.29
C GLN A 83 -3.58 0.01 -5.18
N PHE A 84 -4.67 -0.74 -5.31
CA PHE A 84 -5.07 -1.78 -4.36
C PHE A 84 -5.15 -3.12 -5.10
N PHE A 85 -4.41 -4.13 -4.63
CA PHE A 85 -4.43 -5.45 -5.24
C PHE A 85 -5.51 -6.36 -4.67
N ASP A 86 -5.99 -6.04 -3.46
CA ASP A 86 -7.04 -6.77 -2.74
C ASP A 86 -6.76 -8.28 -2.62
N MET A 87 -5.55 -8.60 -2.17
CA MET A 87 -5.04 -9.99 -2.07
C MET A 87 -5.56 -10.76 -0.85
N GLY A 88 -6.24 -10.07 0.08
CA GLY A 88 -6.48 -10.58 1.43
C GLY A 88 -5.27 -10.40 2.35
N ASP A 89 -5.55 -10.35 3.65
CA ASP A 89 -4.58 -10.29 4.74
C ASP A 89 -4.82 -11.43 5.75
N TYR A 90 -3.80 -11.82 6.52
CA TYR A 90 -3.92 -12.81 7.60
C TYR A 90 -4.61 -14.15 7.16
N PRO A 91 -4.04 -14.90 6.20
CA PRO A 91 -2.72 -14.69 5.58
C PRO A 91 -2.78 -13.97 4.21
N LEU A 92 -1.74 -13.19 3.91
CA LEU A 92 -1.48 -12.66 2.58
C LEU A 92 -0.75 -13.70 1.72
N GLU A 93 -1.33 -14.05 0.57
CA GLU A 93 -0.73 -15.02 -0.36
C GLU A 93 -0.23 -14.36 -1.64
N PHE A 94 1.10 -14.30 -1.80
CA PHE A 94 1.74 -13.73 -2.99
C PHE A 94 1.84 -14.75 -4.14
N THR A 95 0.69 -15.03 -4.76
CA THR A 95 0.55 -15.98 -5.87
C THR A 95 1.35 -15.55 -7.12
N ARG A 96 1.46 -16.45 -8.11
CA ARG A 96 2.15 -16.13 -9.36
C ARG A 96 1.51 -14.95 -10.10
N GLU A 97 0.19 -14.91 -10.13
CA GLU A 97 -0.57 -13.82 -10.74
C GLU A 97 -0.21 -12.46 -10.15
N TYR A 98 -0.19 -12.36 -8.81
CA TYR A 98 0.16 -11.10 -8.14
C TYR A 98 1.64 -10.73 -8.27
N LYS A 99 2.53 -11.72 -8.39
CA LYS A 99 3.94 -11.48 -8.74
C LYS A 99 4.05 -10.85 -10.12
N ASP A 100 3.38 -11.41 -11.13
CA ASP A 100 3.42 -10.89 -12.49
C ASP A 100 2.78 -9.47 -12.54
N LYS A 101 1.66 -9.26 -11.83
CA LYS A 101 1.04 -7.93 -11.68
C LYS A 101 1.97 -6.90 -11.04
N MET A 102 2.71 -7.28 -9.98
CA MET A 102 3.70 -6.38 -9.36
C MET A 102 4.87 -6.08 -10.30
N VAL A 103 5.34 -7.07 -11.07
CA VAL A 103 6.36 -6.86 -12.10
C VAL A 103 5.88 -5.84 -13.14
N ASP A 104 4.62 -5.90 -13.57
CA ASP A 104 4.03 -4.94 -14.50
C ASP A 104 3.98 -3.53 -13.90
N VAL A 105 3.64 -3.39 -12.61
CA VAL A 105 3.69 -2.09 -11.91
C VAL A 105 5.12 -1.55 -11.89
N ILE A 106 6.10 -2.35 -11.48
CA ILE A 106 7.51 -1.94 -11.43
C ILE A 106 7.98 -1.52 -12.84
N ARG A 107 7.61 -2.27 -13.88
CA ARG A 107 7.92 -1.95 -15.28
C ARG A 107 7.27 -0.65 -15.75
N LYS A 108 6.03 -0.39 -15.36
CA LYS A 108 5.31 0.84 -15.71
C LYS A 108 5.87 2.07 -14.97
N VAL A 109 6.17 1.93 -13.68
CA VAL A 109 6.63 3.03 -12.82
C VAL A 109 8.11 3.36 -13.07
N GLN A 110 8.94 2.37 -13.42
CA GLN A 110 10.41 2.53 -13.55
C GLN A 110 11.04 3.23 -12.33
N PRO A 111 10.76 2.79 -11.08
CA PRO A 111 11.11 3.54 -9.88
C PRO A 111 12.63 3.67 -9.70
N LYS A 112 13.10 4.85 -9.32
CA LYS A 112 14.52 5.09 -8.96
C LYS A 112 14.89 4.43 -7.62
N PHE A 113 13.91 4.27 -6.74
CA PHE A 113 14.03 3.55 -5.48
C PHE A 113 12.67 2.98 -5.07
N MET A 114 12.69 1.96 -4.21
CA MET A 114 11.49 1.32 -3.69
C MET A 114 11.56 1.21 -2.16
N PHE A 115 10.42 1.36 -1.49
CA PHE A 115 10.25 1.07 -0.08
C PHE A 115 9.28 -0.09 0.12
N SER A 116 9.57 -0.93 1.11
CA SER A 116 8.65 -1.96 1.59
C SER A 116 9.05 -2.36 3.02
N HIS A 117 8.45 -3.44 3.50
CA HIS A 117 8.64 -3.96 4.85
C HIS A 117 10.02 -4.59 5.07
N SER A 118 10.37 -4.76 6.35
CA SER A 118 11.53 -5.57 6.74
C SER A 118 11.34 -7.02 6.29
N LYS A 119 12.44 -7.67 5.89
CA LYS A 119 12.41 -9.07 5.44
C LYS A 119 11.93 -10.06 6.52
N TRP A 120 12.10 -9.72 7.79
CA TRP A 120 11.75 -10.56 8.92
C TRP A 120 10.91 -9.76 9.90
N ASP A 121 9.69 -10.24 10.14
CA ASP A 121 8.78 -9.72 11.16
C ASP A 121 8.16 -10.92 11.90
N PRO A 122 8.47 -11.12 13.20
CA PRO A 122 7.93 -12.23 13.97
C PRO A 122 6.48 -12.03 14.41
N TYR A 123 5.89 -10.84 14.19
CA TYR A 123 4.54 -10.49 14.63
C TYR A 123 3.52 -10.49 13.50
N ASN A 124 3.96 -10.22 12.27
CA ASN A 124 3.10 -10.21 11.09
C ASN A 124 3.82 -10.91 9.92
N THR A 125 3.20 -11.96 9.38
CA THR A 125 3.80 -12.79 8.31
C THR A 125 3.40 -12.35 6.90
N ASP A 126 2.51 -11.37 6.79
CA ASP A 126 2.01 -10.83 5.52
C ASP A 126 3.07 -10.05 4.72
#